data_AF-A0A3N5REZ2-F1
#
_entry.id   AF-A0A3N5REZ2-F1
#
_cell.length_a   1.000
_cell.length_b   1.000
_cell.length_c   1.000
_cell.angle_alpha   90.00
_cell.angle_beta   90.00
_cell.angle_gamma   90.00
#
_symmetry.space_group_name_H-M   'P 1'
#
loop_
_entity.id
_entity.type
_entity.pdbx_description
1 polymer ?
#
loop_
_entity_poly.entity_id
_entity_poly.type
_entity_poly.pdbx_seq_one_letter_code
_entity_poly.pdbx_strand_id
1 'polypeptide(L)'
;MLKIFYCCLIFISIHSGCSTSYYIKPGYEKTAHEVDSNLIDYRILLIGDAGEPSPDYREPVLDAMEKRAMLFPEKTLNKFLGDNVYPFGLETEEDLFYTITKSRLDEQINIMKQSGTEGVFIPGNHDWGDGGLDG
;
A
#
# COMPACT_ATOMS: atom_id res chain seq x y z
N MET A 1 -38.48 22.67 -9.94
CA MET A 1 -37.45 23.48 -9.25
C MET A 1 -36.96 22.83 -7.95
N LEU A 2 -37.85 22.43 -7.03
CA LEU A 2 -37.45 21.85 -5.73
C LEU A 2 -36.61 20.55 -5.84
N LYS A 3 -36.92 19.66 -6.80
CA LYS A 3 -36.14 18.42 -7.03
C LYS A 3 -34.71 18.68 -7.53
N ILE A 4 -34.50 19.71 -8.35
CA ILE A 4 -33.17 20.09 -8.87
C ILE A 4 -32.32 20.67 -7.73
N PHE A 5 -32.95 21.45 -6.84
CA PHE A 5 -32.29 21.99 -5.65
C PHE A 5 -31.82 20.90 -4.68
N TYR A 6 -32.65 19.88 -4.43
CA TYR A 6 -32.27 18.72 -3.61
C TYR A 6 -31.15 17.88 -4.26
N CYS A 7 -31.17 17.68 -5.59
CA CYS A 7 -30.07 17.00 -6.29
C CYS A 7 -28.74 17.78 -6.15
N CYS A 8 -28.76 19.11 -6.29
CA CYS A 8 -27.55 19.93 -6.12
C CYS A 8 -27.01 19.90 -4.68
N LEU A 9 -27.89 19.92 -3.67
CA LEU A 9 -27.48 19.82 -2.26
C LEU A 9 -26.84 18.47 -1.93
N ILE A 10 -27.37 17.38 -2.48
CA ILE A 10 -26.77 16.05 -2.34
C ILE A 10 -25.41 16.00 -3.04
N PHE A 11 -25.29 16.57 -4.26
CA PHE A 11 -24.02 16.59 -5.00
C PHE A 11 -22.90 17.37 -4.29
N ILE A 12 -23.23 18.47 -3.61
CA ILE A 12 -22.26 19.29 -2.86
C ILE A 12 -21.77 18.58 -1.60
N SER A 13 -22.61 17.78 -0.94
CA SER A 13 -22.25 17.09 0.30
C SER A 13 -21.31 15.89 0.07
N ILE A 14 -21.36 15.24 -1.10
CA ILE A 14 -20.45 14.13 -1.46
C ILE A 14 -19.02 14.59 -1.77
N HIS A 15 -18.82 15.86 -2.16
CA HIS A 15 -17.48 16.40 -2.49
C HIS A 15 -16.71 16.91 -1.27
N SER A 16 -17.33 16.93 -0.08
CA SER A 16 -16.73 17.50 1.14
C SER A 16 -16.03 16.47 2.03
N GLY A 17 -16.11 15.18 1.70
CA GLY A 17 -15.63 14.08 2.55
C GLY A 17 -14.19 13.63 2.29
N CYS A 18 -13.57 14.07 1.19
CA CYS A 18 -12.21 13.66 0.86
C CYS A 18 -11.21 14.59 1.57
N SER A 19 -10.43 14.04 2.49
CA SER A 19 -9.34 14.79 3.13
C SER A 19 -8.26 15.08 2.08
N THR A 20 -8.10 16.35 1.72
CA THR A 20 -7.00 16.82 0.84
C THR A 20 -5.67 16.94 1.59
N SER A 21 -5.63 16.55 2.88
CA SER A 21 -4.45 16.63 3.73
C SER A 21 -4.23 15.32 4.49
N TYR A 22 -2.97 14.98 4.70
CA TYR A 22 -2.58 13.88 5.57
C TYR A 22 -2.64 14.32 7.03
N TYR A 23 -3.16 13.45 7.89
CA TYR A 23 -3.23 13.69 9.33
C TYR A 23 -1.83 13.58 9.95
N ILE A 24 -1.40 14.63 10.65
CA ILE A 24 -0.25 14.58 11.55
C ILE A 24 -0.74 14.92 12.94
N LYS A 25 -0.40 14.06 13.89
CA LYS A 25 -0.69 14.29 15.30
C LYS A 25 -0.06 15.61 15.75
N PRO A 26 -0.81 16.53 16.39
CA PRO A 26 -0.25 17.76 16.93
C PRO A 26 1.00 17.50 17.79
N GLY A 27 2.07 18.27 17.54
CA GLY A 27 3.37 18.09 18.19
C GLY A 27 4.37 17.21 17.44
N TYR A 28 4.01 16.70 16.25
CA TYR A 28 4.93 15.98 15.37
C TYR A 28 5.26 16.83 14.13
N GLU A 29 6.53 16.80 13.71
CA GLU A 29 6.96 17.47 12.48
C GLU A 29 6.64 16.63 11.23
N LYS A 30 6.45 17.32 10.10
CA LYS A 30 6.27 16.70 8.78
C LYS A 30 7.51 15.96 8.29
N THR A 31 8.67 16.39 8.76
CA THR A 31 9.97 15.89 8.32
C THR A 31 10.58 15.04 9.41
N ALA A 32 10.88 13.79 9.07
CA ALA A 32 11.74 12.97 9.91
C ALA A 32 13.16 13.51 9.80
N HIS A 33 13.80 13.81 10.94
CA HIS A 33 15.24 14.07 10.97
C HIS A 33 16.00 12.82 10.52
N GLU A 34 17.08 13.02 9.76
CA GLU A 34 18.00 11.92 9.49
C GLU A 34 18.60 11.44 10.81
N VAL A 35 18.32 10.19 11.15
CA VAL A 35 18.92 9.51 12.29
C VAL A 35 20.26 8.95 11.82
N ASP A 36 21.31 9.15 12.63
CA ASP A 36 22.61 8.51 12.39
C ASP A 36 22.41 7.00 12.27
N SER A 37 22.82 6.45 11.14
CA SER A 37 22.69 5.03 10.81
C SER A 37 23.41 4.11 11.79
N ASN A 38 24.43 4.63 12.47
CA ASN A 38 25.17 3.91 13.49
C ASN A 38 24.38 3.73 14.78
N LEU A 39 23.33 4.53 15.01
CA LEU A 39 22.43 4.41 16.15
C LEU A 39 21.25 3.46 15.90
N ILE A 40 21.07 2.99 14.66
CA ILE A 40 19.99 2.08 14.30
C ILE A 40 20.51 0.65 14.35
N ASP A 41 20.02 -0.14 15.30
CA ASP A 41 20.27 -1.58 15.35
C ASP A 41 19.47 -2.31 14.26
N TYR A 42 18.17 -2.00 14.15
CA TYR A 42 17.28 -2.57 13.15
C TYR A 42 16.09 -1.66 12.86
N ARG A 43 15.53 -1.76 11.65
CA ARG A 43 14.37 -1.00 11.19
C ARG A 43 13.33 -1.94 10.59
N ILE A 44 12.07 -1.68 10.90
CA ILE A 44 10.94 -2.39 10.31
C ILE A 44 10.08 -1.37 9.57
N LEU A 45 9.84 -1.60 8.29
CA LEU A 45 8.88 -0.86 7.47
C LEU A 45 7.59 -1.68 7.40
N LEU A 46 6.48 -1.07 7.76
CA LEU A 46 5.17 -1.71 7.83
C LEU A 46 4.24 -1.11 6.77
N ILE A 47 3.60 -1.97 5.98
CA ILE A 47 2.56 -1.57 5.02
C ILE A 47 1.47 -2.64 5.00
N GLY A 48 0.23 -2.26 4.73
CA GLY A 48 -0.91 -3.15 4.50
C GLY A 48 -1.82 -2.51 3.46
N ASP A 49 -2.82 -3.25 2.99
CA ASP A 49 -3.84 -2.74 2.05
C ASP A 49 -3.20 -2.15 0.77
N ALA A 50 -2.14 -2.80 0.30
CA ALA A 50 -1.34 -2.36 -0.85
C ALA A 50 -1.71 -3.11 -2.14
N GLY A 51 -2.83 -3.83 -2.16
CA GLY A 51 -3.15 -4.84 -3.16
C GLY A 51 -3.75 -4.36 -4.47
N GLU A 52 -3.83 -3.06 -4.72
CA GLU A 52 -4.33 -2.50 -6.00
C GLU A 52 -3.52 -1.26 -6.42
N PRO A 53 -2.19 -1.36 -6.62
CA PRO A 53 -1.44 -0.28 -7.23
C PRO A 53 -1.91 0.01 -8.66
N SER A 54 -1.84 1.27 -9.06
CA SER A 54 -2.16 1.72 -10.41
C SER A 54 -1.25 1.07 -11.46
N PRO A 55 -1.79 0.57 -12.59
CA PRO A 55 -0.97 0.08 -13.69
C PRO A 55 -0.28 1.23 -14.47
N ASP A 56 -0.76 2.46 -14.32
CA ASP A 56 -0.32 3.61 -15.12
C ASP A 56 0.82 4.40 -14.46
N TYR A 57 0.97 4.28 -13.13
CA TYR A 57 1.97 5.02 -12.37
C TYR A 57 2.39 4.28 -11.09
N ARG A 58 3.61 4.54 -10.63
CA ARG A 58 4.12 4.01 -9.36
C ARG A 58 3.39 4.66 -8.19
N GLU A 59 2.83 3.86 -7.29
CA GLU A 59 2.18 4.38 -6.09
C GLU A 59 3.18 5.17 -5.21
N PRO A 60 2.86 6.41 -4.81
CA PRO A 60 3.77 7.23 -4.01
C PRO A 60 4.20 6.58 -2.69
N VAL A 61 3.33 5.77 -2.09
CA VAL A 61 3.64 5.04 -0.84
C VAL A 61 4.65 3.92 -1.07
N LEU A 62 4.55 3.20 -2.19
CA LEU A 62 5.50 2.14 -2.55
C LEU A 62 6.86 2.72 -2.94
N ASP A 63 6.89 3.84 -3.66
CA ASP A 63 8.11 4.61 -3.93
C ASP A 63 8.77 5.12 -2.63
N ALA A 64 7.98 5.65 -1.69
CA ALA A 64 8.50 6.09 -0.39
C ALA A 64 9.07 4.91 0.41
N MET A 65 8.40 3.76 0.41
CA MET A 65 8.85 2.55 1.11
C MET A 65 10.17 2.05 0.53
N GLU A 66 10.30 1.97 -0.78
CA GLU A 66 11.53 1.56 -1.48
C GLU A 66 12.72 2.48 -1.15
N LYS A 67 12.52 3.80 -1.25
CA LYS A 67 13.54 4.79 -0.89
C LYS A 67 13.99 4.64 0.57
N ARG A 68 13.06 4.33 1.47
CA ARG A 68 13.40 4.08 2.89
C ARG A 68 14.14 2.76 3.05
N ALA A 69 13.71 1.69 2.37
CA ALA A 69 14.37 0.39 2.40
C ALA A 69 15.84 0.48 1.98
N MET A 70 16.14 1.27 0.94
CA MET A 70 17.50 1.46 0.41
C MET A 70 18.51 2.12 1.37
N LEU A 71 18.07 2.83 2.42
CA LEU A 71 19.01 3.56 3.28
C LEU A 71 19.96 2.64 4.07
N PHE A 72 19.44 1.54 4.65
CA PHE A 72 20.20 0.60 5.50
C PHE A 72 19.74 -0.85 5.24
N PRO A 73 20.03 -1.41 4.06
CA PRO A 73 19.35 -2.63 3.61
C PRO A 73 19.60 -3.84 4.51
N GLU A 74 20.85 -4.00 4.99
CA GLU A 74 21.26 -5.07 5.92
C GLU A 74 20.59 -5.01 7.30
N LYS A 75 19.95 -3.89 7.63
CA LYS A 75 19.28 -3.64 8.92
C LYS A 75 17.80 -3.35 8.77
N THR A 76 17.21 -3.63 7.61
CA THR A 76 15.81 -3.28 7.32
C THR A 76 15.00 -4.49 6.91
N LEU A 77 13.88 -4.68 7.60
CA LEU A 77 12.81 -5.60 7.22
C LEU A 77 11.62 -4.84 6.65
N ASN A 78 11.14 -5.27 5.49
CA ASN A 78 9.83 -4.89 4.99
C ASN A 78 8.80 -5.91 5.43
N LYS A 79 7.74 -5.48 6.07
CA LYS A 79 6.67 -6.35 6.52
C LYS A 79 5.33 -5.87 5.98
N PHE A 80 4.77 -6.69 5.10
CA PHE A 80 3.45 -6.50 4.52
C PHE A 80 2.41 -7.20 5.42
N LEU A 81 1.36 -6.47 5.77
CA LEU A 81 0.44 -6.80 6.87
C LEU A 81 -0.89 -7.42 6.40
N GLY A 82 -1.06 -7.66 5.11
CA GLY A 82 -2.27 -8.23 4.53
C GLY A 82 -2.81 -7.41 3.37
N ASP A 83 -3.77 -8.02 2.68
CA ASP A 83 -4.44 -7.49 1.49
C ASP A 83 -3.43 -7.00 0.45
N ASN A 84 -2.53 -7.93 0.12
CA ASN A 84 -1.44 -7.75 -0.81
C ASN A 84 -1.91 -7.84 -2.27
N VAL A 85 -3.06 -8.47 -2.53
CA VAL A 85 -3.69 -8.49 -3.86
C VAL A 85 -5.22 -8.43 -3.73
N TYR A 86 -5.82 -7.35 -4.21
CA TYR A 86 -7.28 -7.22 -4.31
C TYR A 86 -7.82 -7.77 -5.64
N PRO A 87 -9.13 -8.07 -5.71
CA PRO A 87 -10.03 -8.27 -4.57
C PRO A 87 -9.98 -9.70 -4.02
N PHE A 88 -9.47 -10.68 -4.77
CA PHE A 88 -9.54 -12.11 -4.42
C PHE A 88 -8.17 -12.81 -4.40
N GLY A 89 -7.10 -12.04 -4.23
CA GLY A 89 -5.77 -12.61 -4.15
C GLY A 89 -5.13 -12.80 -5.52
N LEU A 90 -4.14 -13.70 -5.57
CA LEU A 90 -3.46 -14.06 -6.81
C LEU A 90 -4.27 -15.15 -7.53
N GLU A 91 -4.70 -14.82 -8.74
CA GLU A 91 -5.48 -15.75 -9.56
C GLU A 91 -4.64 -16.95 -10.05
N THR A 92 -5.33 -17.97 -10.56
CA THR A 92 -4.67 -19.10 -11.26
C THR A 92 -4.07 -18.67 -12.59
N GLU A 93 -3.02 -19.35 -13.07
CA GLU A 93 -2.33 -18.99 -14.32
C GLU A 93 -3.25 -19.04 -15.56
N GLU A 94 -4.30 -19.85 -15.51
CA GLU A 94 -5.32 -19.97 -16.56
C GLU A 94 -6.33 -18.81 -16.57
N ASP A 95 -6.41 -18.03 -15.50
CA ASP A 95 -7.36 -16.92 -15.39
C ASP A 95 -6.91 -15.70 -16.20
N LEU A 96 -7.87 -15.02 -16.83
CA LEU A 96 -7.61 -13.81 -17.63
C LEU A 96 -7.03 -12.66 -16.80
N PHE A 97 -7.27 -12.65 -15.48
CA PHE A 97 -6.79 -11.65 -14.53
C PHE A 97 -5.45 -12.00 -13.88
N TYR A 98 -4.88 -13.20 -14.14
CA TYR A 98 -3.59 -13.61 -13.59
C TYR A 98 -2.49 -12.55 -13.80
N THR A 99 -2.40 -12.02 -15.01
CA THR A 99 -1.33 -11.08 -15.35
C THR A 99 -1.40 -9.81 -14.51
N ILE A 100 -2.61 -9.29 -14.25
CA ILE A 100 -2.79 -8.05 -13.49
C ILE A 100 -2.68 -8.30 -11.98
N THR A 101 -3.22 -9.40 -11.45
CA THR A 101 -3.10 -9.72 -10.02
C THR A 101 -1.66 -10.08 -9.65
N LYS A 102 -0.95 -10.79 -10.54
CA LYS A 102 0.50 -11.03 -10.41
C LYS A 102 1.29 -9.73 -10.43
N SER A 103 1.00 -8.78 -11.33
CA SER A 103 1.77 -7.53 -11.41
C SER A 103 1.66 -6.69 -10.13
N ARG A 104 0.49 -6.71 -9.47
CA ARG A 104 0.27 -6.03 -8.17
C ARG A 104 1.16 -6.59 -7.07
N LEU A 105 1.30 -7.92 -7.01
CA LEU A 105 2.20 -8.58 -6.06
C LEU A 105 3.68 -8.37 -6.44
N ASP A 106 4.01 -8.48 -7.73
CA ASP A 106 5.37 -8.23 -8.24
C ASP A 106 5.84 -6.81 -7.89
N GLU A 107 4.94 -5.82 -7.95
CA GLU A 107 5.24 -4.43 -7.64
C GLU A 107 5.72 -4.23 -6.18
N GLN A 108 5.15 -5.01 -5.26
CA GLN A 108 5.57 -5.06 -3.86
C GLN A 108 6.85 -5.89 -3.69
N ILE A 109 6.95 -7.04 -4.36
CA ILE A 109 8.15 -7.90 -4.34
C ILE A 109 9.39 -7.14 -4.83
N ASN A 110 9.23 -6.28 -5.83
CA ASN A 110 10.31 -5.52 -6.44
C ASN A 110 10.96 -4.54 -5.46
N ILE A 111 10.25 -4.07 -4.42
CA ILE A 111 10.83 -3.21 -3.37
C ILE A 111 12.03 -3.91 -2.72
N MET A 112 11.87 -5.18 -2.34
CA MET A 112 12.95 -5.95 -1.72
C MET A 112 14.05 -6.29 -2.73
N LYS A 113 13.69 -6.67 -3.96
CA LYS A 113 14.68 -6.96 -5.02
C LYS A 113 15.57 -5.76 -5.33
N GLN A 114 14.99 -4.56 -5.36
CA GLN A 114 15.72 -3.33 -5.71
C GLN A 114 16.52 -2.77 -4.53
N SER A 115 15.99 -2.89 -3.31
CA SER A 115 16.68 -2.38 -2.12
C SER A 115 17.68 -3.38 -1.51
N GLY A 116 17.59 -4.68 -1.83
CA GLY A 116 18.40 -5.73 -1.21
C GLY A 116 18.00 -6.05 0.24
N THR A 117 16.80 -5.66 0.64
CA THR A 117 16.26 -5.89 2.00
C THR A 117 15.51 -7.21 2.11
N GLU A 118 15.36 -7.71 3.34
CA GLU A 118 14.45 -8.80 3.62
C GLU A 118 12.98 -8.34 3.56
N GLY A 119 12.09 -9.28 3.20
CA GLY A 119 10.65 -9.05 3.12
C GLY A 119 9.87 -10.20 3.74
N VAL A 120 8.84 -9.87 4.52
CA VAL A 120 7.86 -10.81 5.06
C VAL A 120 6.47 -10.37 4.62
N PHE A 121 5.71 -11.29 4.03
CA PHE A 121 4.31 -11.10 3.69
C PHE A 121 3.44 -11.87 4.67
N ILE A 122 2.44 -11.19 5.21
CA ILE A 122 1.33 -11.80 5.92
C ILE A 122 0.11 -11.67 5.00
N PRO A 123 -0.63 -12.75 4.71
CA PRO A 123 -1.85 -12.65 3.91
C PRO A 123 -2.99 -12.05 4.74
N GLY A 124 -3.79 -11.19 4.10
CA GLY A 124 -5.06 -10.66 4.60
C GLY A 124 -6.26 -11.46 4.10
N ASN A 125 -7.48 -10.95 4.30
CA ASN A 125 -8.70 -11.65 3.85
C ASN A 125 -8.83 -11.66 2.33
N HIS A 126 -8.44 -10.57 1.65
CA HIS A 126 -8.51 -10.51 0.19
C HIS A 126 -7.50 -11.45 -0.47
N ASP A 127 -6.33 -11.64 0.16
CA ASP A 127 -5.33 -12.60 -0.32
C ASP A 127 -5.83 -14.06 -0.27
N TRP A 128 -6.81 -14.31 0.61
CA TRP A 128 -7.55 -15.56 0.73
C TRP A 128 -8.98 -15.35 0.22
N GLY A 129 -9.21 -14.76 -0.96
CA GLY A 129 -10.54 -14.75 -1.61
C GLY A 129 -11.79 -14.46 -0.73
N ASP A 130 -11.63 -13.67 0.35
CA ASP A 130 -12.63 -13.43 1.39
C ASP A 130 -13.18 -14.68 2.13
N GLY A 131 -12.45 -15.79 2.21
CA GLY A 131 -12.88 -17.02 2.88
C GLY A 131 -13.69 -17.97 1.98
N GLY A 132 -13.49 -17.89 0.65
CA GLY A 132 -14.03 -18.80 -0.34
C GLY A 132 -13.51 -20.23 -0.23
N LEU A 133 -14.02 -21.13 -1.10
CA LEU A 133 -13.69 -22.56 -1.05
C LEU A 133 -12.20 -22.86 -1.29
N ASP A 134 -11.51 -21.99 -2.02
CA ASP A 134 -10.10 -22.13 -2.38
C ASP A 134 -9.20 -21.12 -1.63
N GLY A 135 -9.79 -20.39 -0.69
CA GLY A 135 -9.26 -19.15 -0.14
C GLY A 135 -10.42 -18.22 0.00
#